data_AF-A0A2V8Q214-F1
#
_entry.id   AF-A0A2V8Q214-F1
#
_cell.length_a   1.000
_cell.length_b   1.000
_cell.length_c   1.000
_cell.angle_alpha   90.00
_cell.angle_beta   90.00
_cell.angle_gamma   90.00
#
_symmetry.space_group_name_H-M   'P 1'
#
loop_
_entity.id
_entity.type
_entity.pdbx_description
1 polymer ?
#
loop_
_entity_poly.entity_id
_entity_poly.type
_entity_poly.pdbx_seq_one_letter_code
_entity_poly.pdbx_strand_id
1 'polypeptide(L)'
;VLPAAQKTALINLLGLTPADVSRRAAVLRAVADSQVLFDAEYNKAFVLMQYMGYLRRSPNEAPDSDFGGFNFWLTKLNEHNGNFADADMVKSFILSGEYLRRFQN
;
A
#
# COMPACT_ATOMS: atom_id res chain seq x y z
N VAL A 1 3.07 8.88 -9.80
CA VAL A 1 4.08 8.22 -8.95
C VAL A 1 5.48 8.43 -9.51
N LEU A 2 5.95 7.69 -10.53
CA LEU A 2 7.29 7.94 -11.10
C LEU A 2 7.42 9.35 -11.71
N PRO A 3 8.53 10.08 -11.47
CA PRO A 3 8.84 11.34 -12.14
C PRO A 3 8.93 11.22 -13.66
N ALA A 4 8.60 12.29 -14.38
CA ALA A 4 8.57 12.30 -15.84
C ALA A 4 9.94 11.91 -16.46
N ALA A 5 11.04 12.43 -15.92
CA ALA A 5 12.39 12.11 -16.39
C ALA A 5 12.71 10.61 -16.24
N GLN A 6 12.35 9.99 -15.10
CA GLN A 6 12.55 8.56 -14.87
C GLN A 6 11.71 7.73 -15.85
N LYS A 7 10.45 8.11 -16.08
CA LYS A 7 9.59 7.45 -17.08
C LYS A 7 10.20 7.51 -18.48
N THR A 8 10.66 8.68 -18.92
CA THR A 8 11.31 8.85 -20.23
C THR A 8 12.55 7.95 -20.36
N ALA A 9 13.39 7.88 -19.32
CA ALA A 9 14.56 7.02 -19.32
C ALA A 9 14.18 5.52 -19.45
N LEU A 10 13.16 5.08 -18.72
CA LEU A 10 12.67 3.69 -18.79
C LEU A 10 12.05 3.36 -20.16
N ILE A 11 11.33 4.30 -20.76
CA ILE A 11 10.79 4.15 -22.12
C ILE A 11 11.93 4.04 -23.13
N ASN A 12 12.95 4.88 -23.03
CA ASN A 12 14.13 4.82 -23.89
C ASN A 12 14.92 3.52 -23.71
N LEU A 13 15.02 3.02 -22.48
CA LEU A 13 15.64 1.71 -22.19
C LEU A 13 14.87 0.57 -22.86
N LEU A 14 13.54 0.63 -22.88
CA LEU A 14 12.72 -0.35 -23.59
C LEU A 14 12.92 -0.23 -25.12
N GLY A 15 12.99 0.99 -25.63
CA GLY A 15 13.43 1.32 -27.00
C GLY A 15 12.61 0.66 -28.11
N LEU A 16 13.23 0.52 -29.30
CA LEU A 16 12.62 -0.10 -30.50
C LEU A 16 12.50 -1.63 -30.42
N THR A 17 13.02 -2.25 -29.37
CA THR A 17 12.99 -3.71 -29.17
C THR A 17 12.19 -4.09 -27.92
N PRO A 18 10.90 -3.70 -27.82
CA PRO A 18 10.08 -3.94 -26.62
C PRO A 18 9.81 -5.43 -26.36
N ALA A 19 10.01 -6.30 -27.34
CA ALA A 19 9.90 -7.75 -27.20
C ALA A 19 11.09 -8.36 -26.42
N ASP A 20 12.23 -7.66 -26.34
CA ASP A 20 13.40 -8.13 -25.60
C ASP A 20 13.06 -8.34 -24.12
N VAL A 21 13.15 -9.60 -23.68
CA VAL A 21 12.82 -10.02 -22.31
C VAL A 21 13.77 -9.38 -21.29
N SER A 22 15.06 -9.25 -21.60
CA SER A 22 16.05 -8.68 -20.69
C SER A 22 15.77 -7.20 -20.43
N ARG A 23 15.38 -6.45 -21.46
CA ARG A 23 15.00 -5.03 -21.31
C ARG A 23 13.71 -4.87 -20.51
N ARG A 24 12.69 -5.69 -20.78
CA ARG A 24 11.45 -5.69 -19.99
C ARG A 24 11.71 -5.99 -18.51
N ALA A 25 12.54 -7.00 -18.23
CA ALA A 25 12.94 -7.34 -16.87
C ALA A 25 13.67 -6.18 -16.18
N ALA A 26 14.60 -5.51 -16.87
CA ALA A 26 15.32 -4.35 -16.35
C ALA A 26 14.37 -3.17 -16.05
N VAL A 27 13.44 -2.85 -16.97
CA VAL A 27 12.44 -1.80 -16.76
C VAL A 27 11.53 -2.12 -15.59
N LEU A 28 11.00 -3.34 -15.52
CA LEU A 28 10.12 -3.76 -14.42
C LEU A 28 10.83 -3.67 -13.07
N ARG A 29 12.08 -4.15 -12.98
CA ARG A 29 12.89 -4.03 -11.76
C ARG A 29 13.12 -2.57 -11.38
N ALA A 30 13.48 -1.72 -12.33
CA ALA A 30 13.72 -0.30 -12.04
C ALA A 30 12.44 0.45 -11.59
N VAL A 31 11.26 0.02 -12.03
CA VAL A 31 9.98 0.53 -11.50
C VAL A 31 9.75 0.01 -10.08
N ALA A 32 9.94 -1.29 -9.84
CA ALA A 32 9.72 -1.92 -8.55
C ALA A 32 10.65 -1.38 -7.45
N ASP A 33 11.92 -1.10 -7.80
CA ASP A 33 12.94 -0.60 -6.88
C ASP A 33 12.89 0.93 -6.70
N SER A 34 11.90 1.61 -7.29
CA SER A 34 11.81 3.06 -7.25
C SER A 34 11.37 3.56 -5.87
N GLN A 35 12.22 4.35 -5.20
CA GLN A 35 11.89 4.99 -3.91
C GLN A 35 10.59 5.81 -3.98
N VAL A 36 10.36 6.55 -5.07
CA VAL A 36 9.12 7.34 -5.24
C VAL A 36 7.86 6.45 -5.29
N LEU A 37 7.99 5.22 -5.81
CA LEU A 37 6.89 4.26 -5.80
C LEU A 37 6.69 3.70 -4.40
N PHE A 38 7.77 3.34 -3.73
CA PHE A 38 7.74 2.92 -2.34
C PHE A 38 7.03 3.96 -1.47
N ASP A 39 7.46 5.23 -1.50
CA ASP A 39 6.89 6.30 -0.67
C ASP A 39 5.39 6.51 -0.95
N ALA A 40 4.96 6.38 -2.22
CA ALA A 40 3.57 6.57 -2.61
C ALA A 40 2.63 5.43 -2.21
N GLU A 41 3.17 4.23 -1.98
CA GLU A 41 2.39 3.02 -1.68
C GLU A 41 2.57 2.54 -0.24
N TYR A 42 3.63 2.96 0.46
CA TYR A 42 3.97 2.46 1.79
C TYR A 42 2.81 2.61 2.79
N ASN A 43 2.24 3.80 2.93
CA ASN A 43 1.13 4.03 3.88
C ASN A 43 -0.12 3.20 3.51
N LYS A 44 -0.43 3.04 2.23
CA LYS A 44 -1.55 2.20 1.77
C LYS A 44 -1.31 0.74 2.11
N ALA A 45 -0.11 0.24 1.83
CA ALA A 45 0.29 -1.12 2.14
C ALA A 45 0.31 -1.38 3.66
N PHE A 46 0.75 -0.41 4.45
CA PHE A 46 0.71 -0.48 5.91
C PHE A 46 -0.72 -0.62 6.42
N VAL A 47 -1.66 0.23 5.97
CA VAL A 47 -3.07 0.10 6.35
C VAL A 47 -3.66 -1.24 5.92
N LEU A 48 -3.33 -1.71 4.70
CA LEU A 48 -3.76 -3.02 4.23
C LEU A 48 -3.27 -4.15 5.13
N MET A 49 -2.01 -4.09 5.57
CA MET A 49 -1.43 -5.05 6.51
C MET A 49 -2.12 -5.04 7.88
N GLN A 50 -2.71 -3.92 8.31
CA GLN A 50 -3.52 -3.89 9.54
C GLN A 50 -4.79 -4.73 9.39
N TYR A 51 -5.50 -4.61 8.27
CA TYR A 51 -6.68 -5.43 7.97
C TYR A 51 -6.33 -6.91 7.85
N MET A 52 -5.28 -7.24 7.08
CA MET A 52 -4.87 -8.62 6.87
C MET A 52 -4.29 -9.26 8.13
N GLY A 53 -3.47 -8.53 8.88
CA GLY A 53 -2.78 -9.03 10.07
C GLY A 53 -3.69 -9.18 11.28
N TYR A 54 -4.51 -8.17 11.58
CA TYR A 54 -5.38 -8.20 12.76
C TYR A 54 -6.76 -8.78 12.43
N LEU A 55 -7.39 -8.37 11.33
CA LEU A 55 -8.77 -8.76 11.02
C LEU A 55 -8.85 -9.97 10.07
N ARG A 56 -7.73 -10.43 9.49
CA ARG A 56 -7.67 -11.58 8.58
C ARG A 56 -8.70 -11.50 7.43
N ARG A 57 -8.88 -10.32 6.86
CA ARG A 57 -9.80 -10.07 5.74
C ARG A 57 -9.31 -8.91 4.87
N SER A 58 -9.86 -8.79 3.67
CA SER A 58 -9.64 -7.60 2.84
C SER A 58 -10.47 -6.42 3.38
N PRO A 59 -10.07 -5.15 3.14
CA PRO A 59 -10.77 -3.99 3.71
C PRO A 59 -12.22 -3.81 3.23
N ASN A 60 -12.54 -4.33 2.05
CA ASN A 60 -13.86 -4.29 1.43
C ASN A 60 -14.62 -5.63 1.51
N GLU A 61 -14.11 -6.58 2.29
CA GLU A 61 -14.76 -7.85 2.56
C GLU A 61 -15.73 -7.70 3.74
N ALA A 62 -16.79 -8.51 3.74
CA ALA A 62 -17.81 -8.53 4.80
C ALA A 62 -17.13 -8.53 6.20
N PRO A 63 -17.64 -7.74 7.16
CA PRO A 63 -18.94 -7.07 7.16
C PRO A 63 -19.00 -5.75 6.38
N ASP A 64 -17.89 -5.25 5.87
CA ASP A 64 -17.85 -4.04 5.03
C ASP A 64 -18.26 -4.38 3.58
N SER A 65 -18.62 -3.36 2.81
CA SER A 65 -18.95 -3.49 1.37
C SER A 65 -18.20 -2.51 0.48
N ASP A 66 -17.31 -1.70 1.06
CA ASP A 66 -16.54 -0.67 0.37
C ASP A 66 -15.19 -0.44 1.06
N PHE A 67 -14.44 0.56 0.62
CA PHE A 67 -13.14 0.94 1.18
C PHE A 67 -13.24 2.11 2.17
N GLY A 68 -14.42 2.41 2.73
CA GLY A 68 -14.63 3.55 3.62
C GLY A 68 -13.71 3.54 4.83
N GLY A 69 -13.64 2.41 5.54
CA GLY A 69 -12.74 2.22 6.67
C GLY A 69 -11.26 2.30 6.28
N PHE A 70 -10.88 1.71 5.14
CA PHE A 70 -9.52 1.78 4.61
C PHE A 70 -9.10 3.23 4.33
N ASN A 71 -9.96 3.99 3.64
CA ASN A 71 -9.71 5.39 3.30
C ASN A 71 -9.66 6.27 4.55
N PHE A 72 -10.53 6.03 5.54
CA PHE A 72 -10.47 6.72 6.83
C PHE A 72 -9.10 6.54 7.49
N TRP A 73 -8.64 5.29 7.61
CA TRP A 73 -7.36 4.99 8.24
C TRP A 73 -6.17 5.52 7.44
N LEU A 74 -6.21 5.43 6.11
CA LEU A 74 -5.18 5.99 5.25
C LEU A 74 -5.08 7.51 5.38
N THR A 75 -6.21 8.22 5.37
CA THR A 75 -6.25 9.68 5.58
C THR A 75 -5.66 10.03 6.94
N LYS A 76 -6.13 9.37 8.02
CA LYS A 76 -5.62 9.60 9.37
C LYS A 76 -4.10 9.35 9.46
N LEU A 77 -3.58 8.28 8.84
CA LEU A 77 -2.15 8.01 8.83
C LEU A 77 -1.36 9.10 8.10
N ASN A 78 -1.86 9.58 6.97
CA ASN A 78 -1.22 10.65 6.19
C ASN A 78 -1.23 11.99 6.94
N GLU A 79 -2.32 12.34 7.63
CA GLU A 79 -2.42 13.55 8.47
C GLU A 79 -1.41 13.54 9.62
N HIS A 80 -1.01 12.35 10.07
CA HIS A 80 0.02 12.14 11.08
C HIS A 80 1.40 11.79 10.49
N ASN A 81 1.66 12.15 9.23
CA ASN A 81 2.95 11.95 8.55
C ASN A 81 3.48 10.50 8.60
N GLY A 82 2.58 9.51 8.56
CA GLY A 82 2.96 8.09 8.65
C GLY A 82 3.23 7.59 10.08
N ASN A 83 3.12 8.44 11.10
CA ASN A 83 3.24 8.01 12.49
C ASN A 83 1.97 7.28 12.94
N PHE A 84 2.01 5.95 12.86
CA PHE A 84 0.88 5.09 13.25
C PHE A 84 0.55 5.14 14.75
N ALA A 85 1.51 5.53 15.59
CA ALA A 85 1.30 5.67 17.03
C ALA A 85 0.48 6.93 17.32
N ASP A 86 0.86 8.06 16.72
CA ASP A 86 0.10 9.32 16.84
C ASP A 86 -1.29 9.20 16.19
N ALA A 87 -1.42 8.37 15.14
CA ALA A 87 -2.69 8.06 14.51
C ALA A 87 -3.57 7.07 15.30
N ASP A 88 -3.12 6.57 16.47
CA ASP A 88 -3.79 5.53 17.28
C ASP A 88 -4.18 4.27 16.48
N MET A 89 -3.50 4.00 15.37
CA MET A 89 -4.00 3.06 14.37
C MET A 89 -3.93 1.62 14.87
N VAL A 90 -2.74 1.13 15.23
CA VAL A 90 -2.54 -0.27 15.67
C VAL A 90 -3.42 -0.60 16.87
N LYS A 91 -3.48 0.33 17.84
CA LYS A 91 -4.33 0.20 19.03
C LYS A 91 -5.81 0.05 18.66
N SER A 92 -6.29 0.85 17.71
CA SER A 92 -7.68 0.82 17.28
C SER A 92 -8.07 -0.49 16.58
N PHE A 93 -7.16 -1.11 15.83
CA PHE A 93 -7.41 -2.43 15.24
C PHE A 93 -7.49 -3.54 16.31
N ILE A 94 -6.55 -3.56 17.27
CA ILE A 94 -6.52 -4.57 18.35
C ILE A 94 -7.72 -4.42 19.30
N LEU A 95 -8.11 -3.19 19.63
CA LEU A 95 -9.25 -2.92 20.51
C LEU A 95 -10.59 -2.89 19.77
N SER A 96 -10.58 -3.09 18.45
CA SER A 96 -11.82 -3.10 17.66
C SER A 96 -12.76 -4.21 18.15
N GLY A 97 -14.05 -3.91 18.18
CA GLY A 97 -15.05 -4.92 18.54
C GLY A 97 -15.00 -6.15 17.64
N GLU A 98 -14.58 -6.01 16.37
CA GLU A 98 -14.37 -7.13 15.47
C GLU A 98 -13.21 -8.03 15.92
N TYR A 99 -12.03 -7.46 16.18
CA TYR A 99 -10.86 -8.23 16.62
C TYR A 99 -11.13 -8.97 17.93
N LEU A 100 -11.68 -8.26 18.92
CA LEU A 100 -11.97 -8.83 20.23
C LEU A 100 -12.95 -10.00 20.13
N ARG A 101 -14.07 -9.83 19.42
CA ARG A 101 -15.08 -10.91 19.25
C ARG A 101 -14.55 -12.14 18.53
N ARG A 102 -13.62 -11.96 17.58
CA ARG A 102 -13.13 -13.06 16.73
C ARG A 102 -11.93 -13.79 17.33
N PHE A 103 -11.09 -13.12 18.11
CA PHE A 103 -9.75 -13.62 18.43
C PHE A 103 -9.31 -13.51 19.90
N GLN A 104 -10.07 -12.87 20.79
CA GLN A 104 -9.68 -12.68 22.21
C GLN A 104 -10.59 -13.40 23.21
N ASN A 105 -11.30 -14.45 22.80
CA ASN A 105 -12.07 -15.30 23.72
C ASN A 105 -11.18 -16.31 24.45
#